data_AF-B1N5V5-F1
#
_entry.id   AF-B1N5V5-F1
#
_cell.length_a   1.000
_cell.length_b   1.000
_cell.length_c   1.000
_cell.angle_alpha   90.00
_cell.angle_beta   90.00
_cell.angle_gamma   90.00
#
_symmetry.space_group_name_H-M   'P 1'
#
loop_
_entity.id
_entity.type
_entity.pdbx_description
1 polymer ?
#
loop_
_entity_poly.entity_id
_entity_poly.type
_entity_poly.pdbx_seq_one_letter_code
_entity_poly.pdbx_strand_id
1 'polypeptide(L)'
;MKYQQFIVITGGVGVGKSTLIHNLKRSLPKKERIFIKEYIDFKPSTGKKMLEETLKGKGSMYELQLFIIDCFKEQLERAKQMKYVIMERKLMTFILHMVFQDLMK
;
A
#
# COMPACT_ATOMS: atom_id res chain seq x y z
N MET A 1 10.78 -15.27 -12.50
CA MET A 1 9.96 -14.47 -13.44
C MET A 1 10.85 -13.45 -14.11
N LYS A 2 10.73 -13.23 -15.43
CA LYS A 2 11.68 -12.38 -16.16
C LYS A 2 11.48 -10.88 -15.90
N TYR A 3 10.25 -10.42 -15.58
CA TYR A 3 9.94 -9.03 -15.21
C TYR A 3 8.70 -8.94 -14.30
N GLN A 4 8.78 -8.16 -13.22
CA GLN A 4 7.66 -7.76 -12.37
C GLN A 4 7.30 -6.30 -12.66
N GLN A 5 6.01 -5.99 -12.80
CA GLN A 5 5.52 -4.64 -13.10
C GLN A 5 4.86 -4.00 -11.88
N PHE A 6 5.36 -2.84 -11.48
CA PHE A 6 4.78 -2.02 -10.43
C PHE A 6 3.92 -0.91 -11.04
N ILE A 7 2.64 -0.92 -10.69
CA ILE A 7 1.65 0.07 -11.14
C ILE A 7 1.27 0.93 -9.95
N VAL A 8 1.70 2.18 -9.96
CA VAL A 8 1.45 3.14 -8.88
C VAL A 8 0.42 4.15 -9.33
N ILE A 9 -0.74 4.15 -8.69
CA ILE A 9 -1.84 5.05 -9.03
C ILE A 9 -1.83 6.20 -8.04
N THR A 10 -1.58 7.40 -8.54
CA THR A 10 -1.40 8.63 -7.76
C THR A 10 -2.24 9.75 -8.38
N GLY A 11 -2.67 10.72 -7.57
CA GLY A 11 -3.45 11.88 -8.01
C GLY A 11 -4.32 12.46 -6.89
N GLY A 12 -4.90 13.64 -7.15
CA GLY A 12 -5.77 14.35 -6.20
C GLY A 12 -7.03 13.59 -5.80
N VAL A 13 -7.74 14.06 -4.78
CA VAL A 13 -9.03 13.47 -4.36
C VAL A 13 -10.07 13.72 -5.46
N GLY A 14 -10.97 12.74 -5.70
CA GLY A 14 -12.05 12.89 -6.67
C GLY A 14 -11.70 12.65 -8.15
N VAL A 15 -10.44 12.40 -8.51
CA VAL A 15 -10.01 12.22 -9.92
C VAL A 15 -10.31 10.83 -10.52
N GLY A 16 -11.13 10.00 -9.88
CA GLY A 16 -11.53 8.69 -10.40
C GLY A 16 -10.50 7.56 -10.25
N LYS A 17 -9.48 7.69 -9.38
CA LYS A 17 -8.49 6.64 -9.11
C LYS A 17 -9.12 5.30 -8.73
N SER A 18 -10.15 5.32 -7.89
CA SER A 18 -10.87 4.12 -7.47
C SER A 18 -11.56 3.43 -8.65
N THR A 19 -12.10 4.19 -9.60
CA THR A 19 -12.68 3.67 -10.85
C THR A 19 -11.61 3.01 -11.72
N LEU A 20 -10.43 3.64 -11.86
CA LEU A 20 -9.31 3.05 -12.59
C LEU A 20 -8.86 1.72 -11.96
N ILE A 21 -8.71 1.68 -10.63
CA ILE A 21 -8.35 0.46 -9.88
C ILE A 21 -9.38 -0.64 -10.11
N HIS A 22 -10.67 -0.30 -10.11
CA HIS A 22 -11.75 -1.25 -10.37
C HIS A 22 -11.69 -1.84 -11.77
N ASN A 23 -11.39 -1.01 -12.77
CA ASN A 23 -11.22 -1.48 -14.14
C ASN A 23 -9.96 -2.35 -14.31
N LEU A 24 -8.84 -1.98 -13.68
CA LEU A 24 -7.63 -2.84 -13.63
C LEU A 24 -7.92 -4.19 -12.96
N LYS A 25 -8.75 -4.21 -11.92
CA LYS A 25 -9.28 -5.43 -11.29
C LYS A 25 -10.15 -6.26 -12.22
N ARG A 26 -10.63 -5.76 -13.35
CA ARG A 26 -11.34 -6.58 -14.34
C ARG A 26 -10.41 -7.07 -15.44
N SER A 27 -9.47 -6.22 -15.87
CA SER A 27 -8.62 -6.51 -17.03
C SER A 27 -7.43 -7.43 -16.74
N LEU A 28 -6.84 -7.40 -15.53
CA LEU A 28 -5.63 -8.18 -15.24
C LEU A 28 -5.95 -9.62 -14.77
N PRO A 29 -5.13 -10.64 -15.09
CA PRO A 29 -5.36 -12.00 -14.59
C PRO A 29 -5.27 -12.08 -13.05
N LYS A 30 -6.27 -12.66 -12.39
CA LYS A 30 -6.34 -12.74 -10.92
C LYS A 30 -5.13 -13.45 -10.29
N LYS A 31 -4.62 -14.49 -10.94
CA LYS A 31 -3.47 -15.30 -10.45
C LYS A 31 -2.12 -14.62 -10.62
N GLU A 32 -2.05 -13.53 -11.39
CA GLU A 32 -0.80 -12.85 -11.72
C GLU A 32 -0.70 -11.45 -11.08
N ARG A 33 -1.72 -11.01 -10.33
CA ARG A 33 -1.78 -9.66 -9.78
C ARG A 33 -2.04 -9.61 -8.27
N ILE A 34 -1.49 -8.61 -7.62
CA ILE A 34 -1.77 -8.28 -6.22
C ILE A 34 -2.06 -6.78 -6.08
N PHE A 35 -2.98 -6.46 -5.19
CA PHE A 35 -3.30 -5.09 -4.81
C PHE A 35 -2.74 -4.84 -3.41
N ILE A 36 -1.77 -3.95 -3.32
CA ILE A 36 -1.24 -3.47 -2.07
C ILE A 36 -2.22 -2.45 -1.51
N LYS A 37 -2.72 -2.74 -0.32
CA LYS A 37 -3.68 -1.92 0.41
C LYS A 37 -2.95 -1.00 1.39
N GLU A 38 -3.59 0.11 1.73
CA GLU A 38 -3.18 0.93 2.86
C GLU A 38 -3.24 0.13 4.17
N TYR A 39 -2.42 0.51 5.15
CA TYR A 39 -2.34 -0.19 6.44
C TYR A 39 -3.72 -0.31 7.15
N ILE A 40 -4.56 0.72 7.02
CA ILE A 40 -5.94 0.74 7.57
C ILE A 40 -6.85 -0.26 6.85
N ASP A 41 -6.65 -0.49 5.56
CA ASP A 41 -7.45 -1.45 4.79
C ASP A 41 -6.88 -2.88 4.87
N PHE A 42 -5.59 -3.02 5.18
CA PHE A 42 -4.89 -4.29 5.33
C PHE A 42 -5.10 -4.90 6.72
N LYS A 43 -4.92 -4.10 7.78
CA LYS A 43 -5.11 -4.48 9.19
C LYS A 43 -6.03 -3.46 9.88
N PRO A 44 -7.35 -3.49 9.60
CA PRO A 44 -8.28 -2.42 10.00
C PRO A 44 -8.44 -2.24 11.50
N SER A 45 -8.48 -3.32 12.29
CA SER A 45 -8.62 -3.24 13.74
C SER A 45 -7.40 -2.58 14.38
N THR A 46 -6.20 -3.10 14.10
CA THR A 46 -4.94 -2.58 14.65
C THR A 46 -4.61 -1.20 14.09
N GLY A 47 -4.73 -1.00 12.78
CA GLY A 47 -4.41 0.26 12.12
C GLY A 47 -5.27 1.42 12.60
N LYS A 48 -6.58 1.21 12.79
CA LYS A 48 -7.47 2.24 13.37
C LYS A 48 -7.10 2.54 14.82
N LYS A 49 -6.88 1.51 15.63
CA LYS A 49 -6.50 1.68 17.04
C LYS A 49 -5.22 2.51 17.18
N MET A 50 -4.16 2.13 16.46
CA MET A 50 -2.89 2.84 16.50
C MET A 50 -3.02 4.29 16.01
N LEU A 51 -3.75 4.51 14.91
CA LEU A 51 -4.00 5.87 14.41
C LEU A 51 -4.74 6.72 15.45
N GLU A 52 -5.80 6.19 16.06
CA GLU A 52 -6.55 6.90 17.11
C GLU A 52 -5.69 7.20 18.34
N GLU A 53 -4.87 6.26 18.79
CA GLU A 53 -3.96 6.45 19.92
C GLU A 53 -2.92 7.53 19.61
N THR A 54 -2.32 7.52 18.42
CA THR A 54 -1.39 8.55 17.97
C THR A 54 -2.06 9.92 17.85
N LEU A 55 -3.27 10.02 17.29
CA LEU A 55 -4.01 11.27 17.18
C LEU A 55 -4.42 11.85 18.55
N LYS A 56 -4.69 10.98 19.53
CA LYS A 56 -4.99 11.36 20.92
C LYS A 56 -3.73 11.68 21.74
N GLY A 57 -2.53 11.65 21.14
CA GLY A 57 -1.26 11.88 21.82
C GLY A 57 -0.83 10.76 22.77
N LYS A 58 -1.48 9.59 22.69
CA LYS A 58 -1.22 8.43 23.56
C LYS A 58 -0.33 7.37 22.91
N GLY A 59 -0.21 7.40 21.58
CA GLY A 59 0.63 6.48 20.79
C GLY A 59 1.80 7.21 20.14
N SER A 60 2.92 6.51 19.94
CA SER A 60 4.07 7.08 19.26
C SER A 60 3.85 7.17 17.75
N MET A 61 4.15 8.33 17.15
CA MET A 61 4.16 8.48 15.69
C MET A 61 5.18 7.52 15.07
N TYR A 62 6.32 7.29 15.72
CA TYR A 62 7.34 6.36 15.25
C TYR A 62 6.84 4.92 15.19
N GLU A 63 6.10 4.47 16.22
CA GLU A 63 5.51 3.13 16.25
C GLU A 63 4.44 2.96 15.14
N LEU A 64 3.62 3.98 14.91
CA LEU A 64 2.67 3.99 13.79
C LEU A 64 3.41 3.87 12.45
N GLN A 65 4.50 4.62 12.26
CA GLN A 65 5.32 4.54 11.06
C GLN A 65 5.94 3.15 10.84
N LEU A 66 6.48 2.53 11.90
CA LEU A 66 6.99 1.15 11.84
C LEU A 66 5.89 0.16 11.48
N PHE A 67 4.72 0.26 12.10
CA PHE A 67 3.57 -0.59 11.79
C PHE A 67 3.15 -0.48 10.32
N ILE A 68 3.14 0.74 9.78
CA ILE A 68 2.85 0.98 8.36
C ILE A 68 3.87 0.26 7.48
N ILE A 69 5.17 0.39 7.78
CA ILE A 69 6.26 -0.26 7.05
C ILE A 69 6.09 -1.78 7.08
N ASP A 70 5.79 -2.36 8.24
CA ASP A 70 5.61 -3.80 8.39
C ASP A 70 4.39 -4.32 7.60
N CYS A 71 3.30 -3.55 7.56
CA CYS A 71 2.16 -3.86 6.71
C CYS A 71 2.53 -3.88 5.22
N PHE A 72 3.39 -2.96 4.77
CA PHE A 72 3.89 -2.97 3.40
C PHE A 72 4.82 -4.14 3.14
N LYS A 73 5.80 -4.40 4.01
CA LYS A 73 6.72 -5.54 3.89
C LYS A 73 5.97 -6.86 3.78
N GLU A 74 4.97 -7.09 4.64
CA GLU A 74 4.17 -8.31 4.61
C GLU A 74 3.42 -8.50 3.27
N GLN A 75 2.86 -7.42 2.73
CA GLN A 75 2.18 -7.46 1.44
C GLN A 75 3.16 -7.64 0.26
N LEU A 76 4.35 -7.05 0.35
CA LEU A 76 5.39 -7.11 -0.69
C LEU A 76 6.05 -8.49 -0.76
N GLU A 77 6.25 -9.17 0.36
CA GLU A 77 6.72 -10.56 0.36
C GLU A 77 5.77 -11.47 -0.42
N ARG A 78 4.45 -11.30 -0.22
CA ARG A 78 3.43 -12.00 -1.02
C ARG A 78 3.44 -11.56 -2.49
N ALA A 79 3.82 -10.30 -2.74
CA ALA A 79 3.88 -9.73 -4.08
C ALA A 79 5.03 -10.28 -4.92
N LYS A 80 6.13 -10.76 -4.33
CA LYS A 80 7.32 -11.28 -5.07
C LYS A 80 6.98 -12.35 -6.10
N GLN A 81 5.93 -13.13 -5.88
CA GLN A 81 5.48 -14.19 -6.79
C GLN A 81 4.51 -13.69 -7.88
N MET A 82 4.15 -12.41 -7.85
CA MET A 82 3.09 -11.83 -8.67
C MET A 82 3.70 -10.96 -9.77
N LYS A 83 3.15 -11.04 -10.98
CA LYS A 83 3.60 -10.27 -12.15
C LYS A 83 3.22 -8.79 -12.08
N TYR A 84 2.03 -8.49 -11.56
CA TYR A 84 1.52 -7.13 -11.45
C TYR A 84 1.31 -6.77 -9.98
N VAL A 85 2.05 -5.76 -9.50
CA VAL A 85 1.91 -5.20 -8.16
C VAL A 85 1.27 -3.83 -8.29
N ILE A 86 0.04 -3.69 -7.81
CA ILE A 86 -0.77 -2.49 -8.01
C ILE A 86 -0.99 -1.82 -6.66
N MET A 87 -0.75 -0.52 -6.57
CA MET A 87 -0.97 0.23 -5.34
C MET A 87 -1.61 1.59 -5.59
N GLU A 88 -2.44 2.01 -4.65
CA GLU A 88 -2.97 3.37 -4.60
C GLU A 88 -2.10 4.19 -3.64
N ARG A 89 -1.57 5.31 -4.12
CA ARG A 89 -0.93 6.30 -3.25
C ARG A 89 -1.99 7.30 -2.81
N LYS A 90 -2.51 7.12 -1.59
CA LYS A 90 -3.13 8.21 -0.84
C LYS A 90 -2.07 8.87 0.05
N LEU A 91 -2.20 10.17 0.28
CA LEU A 91 -1.19 11.04 0.90
C LEU A 91 -0.62 10.47 2.21
N MET A 92 0.52 9.79 2.11
CA MET A 92 1.48 9.60 3.19
C MET A 92 2.86 9.56 2.53
N THR A 93 3.24 10.74 2.02
CA THR A 93 4.24 10.95 0.97
C THR A 93 5.66 10.52 1.37
N PHE A 94 5.98 10.47 2.66
CA PHE A 94 7.35 10.24 3.13
C PHE A 94 7.72 8.75 3.29
N ILE A 95 6.87 7.96 3.97
CA ILE A 95 7.16 6.56 4.29
C ILE A 95 7.13 5.70 3.01
N LEU A 96 6.18 5.99 2.11
CA LEU A 96 6.09 5.27 0.85
C LEU A 96 7.33 5.52 -0.02
N HIS A 97 7.91 6.73 0.00
CA HIS A 97 9.13 7.02 -0.74
C HIS A 97 10.31 6.19 -0.26
N MET A 98 10.51 6.04 1.05
CA MET A 98 11.54 5.14 1.61
C MET A 98 11.33 3.68 1.19
N VAL A 99 10.10 3.15 1.34
CA VAL A 99 9.79 1.76 0.96
C VAL A 99 9.99 1.53 -0.54
N PHE A 100 9.69 2.53 -1.38
CA PHE A 100 9.95 2.46 -2.82
C PHE A 100 11.43 2.45 -3.18
N GLN A 101 12.26 3.26 -2.50
CA GLN A 101 13.70 3.29 -2.74
C GLN A 101 14.34 1.93 -2.39
N ASP A 102 13.86 1.25 -1.36
CA ASP A 102 14.32 -0.09 -0.99
C ASP A 102 13.81 -1.18 -1.96
N LEU A 103 12.66 -0.98 -2.62
CA LEU A 103 12.10 -1.91 -3.61
C LEU A 103 12.75 -1.82 -5.00
N MET A 104 13.39 -0.69 -5.32
CA MET A 104 14.00 -0.42 -6.63
C MET A 104 15.50 -0.78 -6.68
N LYS A 105 16.06 -1.30 -5.58
CA LYS A 105 17.41 -1.87 -5.48
C LYS A 105 17.35 -3.38 -5.65
#